data_AF-A0A0F2S2J9-F1
#
_entry.id   AF-A0A0F2S2J9-F1
#
_cell.length_a   1.000
_cell.length_b   1.000
_cell.length_c   1.000
_cell.angle_alpha   90.00
_cell.angle_beta   90.00
_cell.angle_gamma   90.00
#
_symmetry.space_group_name_H-M   'P 1'
#
loop_
_entity.id
_entity.type
_entity.pdbx_description
1 polymer ?
#
loop_
_entity_poly.entity_id
_entity_poly.type
_entity_poly.pdbx_seq_one_letter_code
_entity_poly.pdbx_strand_id
1 'polypeptide(L)' 'MPLSAWDTGAEKITNGGNGIAGFVAALGIVETAGGAQLNVNRHQVLVEGVAAADLTVDDFQFL' A
#
# COMPACT_ATOMS: atom_id res chain seq x y z
N MET A 1 28.74 16.81 3.81
CA MET A 1 28.05 16.23 2.63
C MET A 1 26.70 15.74 3.13
N PRO A 2 25.55 16.29 2.71
CA PRO A 2 24.27 15.75 3.15
C PRO A 2 23.89 14.57 2.25
N LEU A 3 23.42 13.50 2.86
CA LEU A 3 22.91 12.30 2.21
C LEU A 3 21.60 12.63 1.49
N SER A 4 21.68 13.04 0.22
CA SER A 4 20.52 13.19 -0.66
C SER A 4 20.46 12.00 -1.64
N ALA A 5 19.71 10.96 -1.29
CA ALA A 5 18.98 10.11 -2.24
C ALA A 5 18.42 8.88 -1.51
N TRP A 6 17.20 9.02 -0.96
CA TRP A 6 16.27 7.89 -0.83
C TRP A 6 15.50 7.68 -2.15
N ASP A 7 16.11 8.09 -3.27
CA ASP A 7 15.62 7.75 -4.60
C ASP A 7 16.31 6.46 -5.02
N THR A 8 15.67 5.34 -4.71
CA THR A 8 16.12 4.01 -5.14
C THR A 8 15.96 3.79 -6.64
N GLY A 9 15.40 4.76 -7.39
CA GLY A 9 15.09 4.62 -8.82
C GLY A 9 14.01 3.56 -9.09
N ALA A 10 13.39 3.00 -8.05
CA ALA A 10 12.25 2.11 -8.16
C ALA A 10 10.98 2.95 -8.31
N GLU A 11 10.09 2.52 -9.20
CA GLU A 11 8.77 3.14 -9.36
C GLU A 11 8.05 3.11 -8.01
N LYS A 12 7.96 4.28 -7.37
CA LYS A 12 7.11 4.48 -6.20
C LYS A 12 5.68 4.29 -6.68
N ILE A 13 4.86 3.55 -5.92
CA ILE A 13 3.43 3.44 -6.20
C ILE A 13 2.89 4.85 -6.54
N THR A 14 2.26 5.00 -7.71
CA THR A 14 1.63 6.27 -8.09
C THR A 14 0.23 6.34 -7.50
N ASN A 15 -0.10 7.46 -6.86
CA ASN A 15 -1.46 7.70 -6.37
C ASN A 15 -2.41 8.26 -7.45
N GLY A 16 -1.92 8.42 -8.68
CA GLY A 16 -2.69 8.98 -9.79
C GLY A 16 -3.20 10.41 -9.55
N GLY A 17 -2.62 11.16 -8.61
CA GLY A 17 -3.08 12.49 -8.21
C GLY A 17 -4.20 12.52 -7.17
N ASN A 18 -4.63 11.37 -6.63
CA ASN A 18 -5.78 11.27 -5.70
C ASN A 18 -5.40 11.33 -4.21
N GLY A 19 -4.23 11.87 -3.86
CA GLY A 19 -3.77 11.95 -2.46
C GLY A 19 -3.55 10.57 -1.81
N ILE A 20 -3.85 10.44 -0.51
CA ILE A 20 -3.66 9.18 0.25
C ILE A 20 -4.59 8.07 -0.25
N ALA A 21 -5.83 8.41 -0.64
CA ALA A 21 -6.78 7.46 -1.21
C ALA A 21 -6.25 6.78 -2.48
N GLY A 22 -5.47 7.52 -3.30
CA GLY A 22 -4.82 6.94 -4.47
C GLY A 22 -3.73 5.92 -4.12
N PHE A 23 -3.00 6.10 -3.01
CA PHE A 23 -2.03 5.12 -2.56
C PHE A 23 -2.69 3.85 -2.05
N VAL A 24 -3.76 3.98 -1.25
CA VAL A 24 -4.53 2.81 -0.75
C VAL A 24 -5.15 2.02 -1.90
N ALA A 25 -5.73 2.71 -2.88
CA ALA A 25 -6.22 2.05 -4.09
C ALA A 25 -5.10 1.32 -4.85
N ALA A 26 -3.92 1.94 -4.95
CA ALA A 26 -2.78 1.38 -5.65
C ALA A 26 -2.07 0.24 -4.89
N LEU A 27 -2.34 0.04 -3.60
CA LEU A 27 -1.94 -1.18 -2.87
C LEU A 27 -2.65 -2.44 -3.40
N GLY A 28 -3.76 -2.28 -4.12
CA GLY A 28 -4.49 -3.39 -4.74
C GLY A 28 -4.99 -4.40 -3.70
N ILE A 29 -5.51 -3.90 -2.58
CA ILE A 29 -6.02 -4.73 -1.48
C ILE A 29 -7.19 -5.57 -2.00
N VAL A 30 -7.10 -6.88 -1.84
CA VAL A 30 -8.15 -7.82 -2.25
C VAL A 30 -8.67 -8.61 -1.06
N GLU A 31 -9.96 -8.88 -1.08
CA GLU A 31 -10.61 -9.77 -0.12
C GLU A 31 -10.23 -11.23 -0.42
N THR A 32 -9.94 -12.00 0.62
CA THR A 32 -9.69 -13.45 0.52
C THR A 32 -10.46 -14.18 1.61
N ALA A 33 -10.57 -15.51 1.50
CA ALA A 33 -11.21 -16.32 2.54
C ALA A 33 -10.52 -16.21 3.93
N GLY A 34 -9.26 -15.79 3.97
CA GLY A 34 -8.49 -15.61 5.21
C GLY A 34 -8.44 -14.17 5.73
N GLY A 35 -8.95 -13.19 4.96
CA GLY A 35 -8.85 -11.76 5.25
C GLY A 35 -8.29 -10.95 4.08
N ALA A 36 -7.75 -9.76 4.36
CA ALA A 36 -7.29 -8.81 3.36
C ALA A 36 -5.86 -9.10 2.90
N GLN A 37 -5.65 -9.16 1.58
CA GLN A 37 -4.33 -9.39 0.99
C GLN A 37 -3.82 -8.16 0.25
N LEU A 38 -2.55 -7.81 0.49
CA LEU A 38 -1.81 -6.69 -0.11
C LEU A 38 -0.69 -7.24 -1.00
N ASN A 39 -0.31 -6.51 -2.06
CA ASN A 39 0.91 -6.78 -2.81
C ASN A 39 1.95 -5.67 -2.56
N VAL A 40 3.09 -6.04 -1.99
CA VAL A 40 4.20 -5.12 -1.72
C VAL A 40 5.45 -5.65 -2.40
N ASN A 41 5.93 -4.97 -3.45
CA ASN A 41 7.17 -5.35 -4.17
C ASN A 41 7.23 -6.84 -4.56
N ARG A 42 6.11 -7.41 -5.06
CA ARG A 42 5.92 -8.82 -5.43
C ARG A 42 5.80 -9.80 -4.25
N HIS A 43 5.67 -9.30 -3.03
CA HIS A 43 5.33 -10.11 -1.87
C HIS A 43 3.83 -10.00 -1.60
N GLN A 44 3.19 -11.13 -1.34
CA GLN A 44 1.85 -11.16 -0.78
C GLN A 44 1.94 -11.04 0.73
N VAL A 45 1.22 -10.07 1.28
CA VAL A 45 1.02 -9.90 2.72
C VAL A 45 -0.45 -10.15 3.00
N LEU A 46 -0.75 -11.06 3.92
CA LEU A 46 -2.11 -11.34 4.38
C LEU A 46 -2.31 -10.72 5.76
N VAL A 47 -3.38 -9.95 5.92
CA VAL A 47 -3.90 -9.48 7.20
C VAL A 47 -5.07 -10.37 7.57
N GLU A 48 -4.83 -11.32 8.47
CA GLU A 48 -5.80 -12.34 8.83
C GLU A 48 -6.99 -11.75 9.61
N GLY A 49 -8.21 -12.20 9.26
CA GLY A 49 -9.44 -11.84 9.98
C GLY A 49 -9.93 -10.40 9.78
N VAL A 50 -9.34 -9.65 8.86
CA VAL A 50 -9.73 -8.28 8.51
C VAL A 50 -10.31 -8.28 7.11
N ALA A 51 -11.48 -7.66 6.91
CA ALA A 51 -12.02 -7.48 5.56
C ALA A 51 -11.23 -6.40 4.81
N ALA A 52 -11.07 -6.57 3.50
CA ALA A 52 -10.41 -5.59 2.65
C ALA A 52 -11.08 -4.21 2.70
N ALA A 53 -12.41 -4.19 2.91
CA ALA A 53 -13.17 -2.94 3.07
C ALA A 53 -12.92 -2.22 4.40
N ASP A 54 -12.41 -2.93 5.42
CA ASP A 54 -12.09 -2.33 6.72
C ASP A 54 -10.73 -1.62 6.71
N LEU A 55 -9.87 -1.91 5.72
CA LEU A 55 -8.59 -1.24 5.53
C LEU A 55 -8.78 0.06 4.74
N THR A 56 -8.97 1.15 5.47
CA THR A 56 -9.23 2.49 4.92
C THR A 56 -7.97 3.36 4.91
N VAL A 57 -8.09 4.58 4.37
CA VAL A 57 -6.99 5.56 4.37
C VAL A 57 -6.44 5.89 5.75
N ASP A 58 -7.26 5.77 6.80
CA ASP A 58 -6.87 6.09 8.17
C ASP A 58 -5.96 5.01 8.77
N ASP A 59 -5.95 3.81 8.19
CA ASP A 59 -5.15 2.66 8.65
C ASP A 59 -3.74 2.64 8.05
N PHE A 60 -3.42 3.58 7.15
CA PHE A 60 -2.13 3.64 6.46
C PHE A 60 -1.39 4.94 6.71
N GLN A 61 -0.11 4.80 7.07
CA GLN A 61 0.86 5.88 7.07
C GLN A 61 1.92 5.60 6.00
N PHE A 62 2.07 6.54 5.06
CA PHE A 62 3.11 6.50 4.03
C PHE A 62 4.26 7.42 4.46
N LEU A 63 5.48 6.88 4.55
CA LEU A 63 6.70 7.58 4.98
C LEU A 63 7.64 7.89 3.80
#